data_AF-A0AA97P8G5-F1
#
_entry.id   AF-A0AA97P8G5-F1
#
_cell.length_a   1.000
_cell.length_b   1.000
_cell.length_c   1.000
_cell.angle_alpha   90.00
_cell.angle_beta   90.00
_cell.angle_gamma   90.00
#
_symmetry.space_group_name_H-M   'P 1'
#
loop_
_entity.id
_entity.type
_entity.pdbx_description
1 polymer ?
#
loop_
_entity_poly.entity_id
_entity_poly.type
_entity_poly.pdbx_seq_one_letter_code
_entity_poly.pdbx_strand_id
1 'polypeptide(L)' 'MTHYIFAEPEPGYYSHTSISWAMQGPTQQNILLHRLGVGFQSSSREAEALREAGYRNPVAGYLCGFNLAFGYSGT' A
#
# COMPACT_ATOMS: atom_id res chain seq x y z
N MET A 1 -14.36 -12.70 -10.98
CA MET A 1 -14.70 -13.08 -9.60
C MET A 1 -14.28 -11.94 -8.70
N THR A 2 -15.22 -11.32 -7.98
CA THR A 2 -14.92 -10.27 -7.01
C THR A 2 -14.51 -10.94 -5.69
N HIS A 3 -13.35 -10.59 -5.15
CA HIS A 3 -12.88 -11.10 -3.85
C HIS A 3 -13.34 -10.16 -2.74
N TYR A 4 -14.50 -10.44 -2.14
CA TYR A 4 -15.01 -9.65 -1.03
C TYR A 4 -14.34 -10.04 0.29
N ILE A 5 -13.92 -9.05 1.08
CA ILE A 5 -13.30 -9.28 2.39
C ILE A 5 -14.34 -9.75 3.41
N PHE A 6 -15.53 -9.15 3.39
CA PHE A 6 -16.69 -9.54 4.19
C PHE A 6 -17.83 -9.98 3.27
N ALA A 7 -18.73 -10.81 3.79
CA ALA A 7 -19.95 -11.19 3.09
C ALA A 7 -21.16 -10.50 3.76
N GLU A 8 -22.19 -10.22 2.99
CA GLU A 8 -23.51 -9.79 3.47
C GLU A 8 -24.52 -10.91 3.17
N PRO A 9 -24.63 -11.95 4.02
CA PRO A 9 -25.52 -13.08 3.79
C PRO A 9 -27.01 -12.69 3.82
N GLU A 10 -27.36 -11.67 4.61
CA GLU A 10 -28.70 -11.08 4.68
C GLU A 10 -28.57 -9.55 4.65
N PRO A 11 -29.53 -8.81 4.06
CA PRO A 11 -29.44 -7.36 3.99
C PRO A 11 -29.23 -6.72 5.36
N GLY A 12 -28.13 -5.98 5.51
CA GLY A 12 -27.72 -5.32 6.75
C GLY A 12 -26.95 -6.20 7.75
N TYR A 13 -26.78 -7.50 7.46
CA TYR A 13 -26.01 -8.43 8.29
C TYR A 13 -24.71 -8.81 7.59
N TYR A 14 -23.59 -8.61 8.27
CA TYR A 14 -22.26 -8.89 7.74
C TYR A 14 -21.62 -10.07 8.46
N SER A 15 -20.94 -10.93 7.72
CA SER A 15 -20.20 -12.07 8.25
C SER A 15 -18.78 -12.14 7.70
N HIS A 16 -17.92 -12.81 8.45
CA HIS A 16 -16.55 -13.05 8.04
C HIS A 16 -16.48 -14.02 6.86
N THR A 17 -15.64 -13.68 5.88
CA THR A 17 -15.13 -14.64 4.90
C THR A 17 -13.78 -15.21 5.36
N SER A 18 -13.28 -16.23 4.65
CA SER A 18 -11.91 -16.73 4.85
C SER A 18 -10.83 -15.65 4.74
N ILE A 19 -11.04 -14.61 3.90
CA ILE A 19 -10.11 -13.49 3.74
C ILE A 19 -10.09 -12.64 5.01
N SER A 20 -11.25 -12.22 5.51
CA SER A 20 -11.32 -11.40 6.73
C SER A 20 -10.76 -12.14 7.96
N TRP A 21 -10.93 -13.45 8.05
CA TRP A 21 -10.30 -14.26 9.10
C TRP A 21 -8.78 -14.28 8.98
N ALA A 22 -8.25 -14.48 7.77
CA ALA A 22 -6.81 -14.45 7.54
C ALA A 22 -6.20 -13.07 7.89
N MET A 23 -6.94 -11.98 7.67
CA MET A 23 -6.49 -10.61 7.98
C MET A 23 -6.42 -10.29 9.47
N GLN A 24 -7.10 -11.07 10.33
CA GLN A 24 -7.08 -10.87 11.79
C GLN A 24 -5.81 -11.41 12.48
N GLY A 25 -4.93 -12.11 11.75
CA GLY A 25 -3.65 -12.55 12.30
C GLY A 25 -2.78 -11.36 12.73
N PRO A 26 -2.06 -11.43 13.86
CA PRO A 26 -1.25 -10.32 14.37
C PRO A 26 -0.18 -9.85 13.38
N THR A 27 0.43 -10.79 12.63
CA THR A 27 1.39 -10.47 11.57
C THR A 27 0.73 -9.75 10.40
N GLN A 28 -0.47 -10.18 10.02
CA GLN A 28 -1.23 -9.67 8.88
C GLN A 28 -1.72 -8.26 9.15
N GLN A 29 -2.16 -7.97 10.37
CA GLN A 29 -2.51 -6.62 10.80
C GLN A 29 -1.31 -5.67 10.64
N ASN A 30 -0.13 -6.06 11.11
CA ASN A 30 1.07 -5.24 10.98
C ASN A 30 1.47 -5.02 9.51
N ILE A 31 1.41 -6.06 8.68
CA ILE A 31 1.72 -5.96 7.25
C ILE A 31 0.72 -5.03 6.55
N LEU A 32 -0.58 -5.15 6.86
CA LEU A 32 -1.63 -4.32 6.27
C LEU A 32 -1.44 -2.86 6.65
N LEU A 33 -1.21 -2.56 7.93
CA LEU A 33 -0.95 -1.20 8.41
C LEU A 33 0.32 -0.62 7.78
N HIS A 34 1.38 -1.40 7.67
CA HIS A 34 2.61 -0.97 6.98
C HIS A 34 2.37 -0.68 5.49
N ARG A 35 1.64 -1.55 4.79
CA ARG A 35 1.32 -1.35 3.35
C ARG A 35 0.43 -0.14 3.13
N LEU A 36 -0.60 0.06 3.96
CA LEU A 36 -1.54 1.17 3.84
C LEU A 36 -0.93 2.50 4.28
N GLY A 37 -0.10 2.51 5.32
CA GLY A 37 0.60 3.69 5.78
C GLY A 37 1.78 4.02 4.88
N VAL A 38 2.83 3.20 4.95
CA VAL A 38 4.13 3.48 4.31
C VAL A 38 4.10 3.18 2.82
N GLY A 39 3.64 1.99 2.47
CA GLY A 39 3.67 1.51 1.08
C GLY A 39 2.83 2.38 0.13
N PHE A 40 1.60 2.70 0.53
CA PHE A 40 0.69 3.50 -0.27
C PHE A 40 1.18 4.95 -0.41
N GLN A 41 1.62 5.58 0.68
CA GLN A 41 2.14 6.95 0.64
C GLN A 41 3.37 7.05 -0.28
N SER A 42 4.34 6.15 -0.13
CA SER A 42 5.49 6.06 -1.02
C SER A 42 5.07 5.88 -2.49
N SER A 43 4.27 4.85 -2.78
CA SER A 43 3.85 4.53 -4.16
C SER A 43 3.05 5.66 -4.82
N SER A 44 2.29 6.43 -4.03
CA SER A 44 1.52 7.59 -4.52
C SER A 44 2.40 8.71 -5.07
N ARG A 45 3.68 8.74 -4.69
CA ARG A 45 4.67 9.74 -5.11
C ARG A 45 5.60 9.25 -6.20
N GLU A 46 5.52 7.98 -6.63
CA GLU A 46 6.42 7.47 -7.65
C GLU A 46 6.26 8.16 -9.02
N ALA A 47 5.03 8.56 -9.37
CA ALA A 47 4.80 9.34 -10.58
C ALA A 47 5.51 10.71 -10.53
N GLU A 48 5.61 11.31 -9.35
CA GLU A 48 6.31 12.57 -9.12
C GLU A 48 7.83 12.38 -9.18
N ALA A 49 8.35 11.33 -8.53
CA ALA A 49 9.76 10.96 -8.59
C ALA A 49 10.22 10.67 -10.04
N LEU A 50 9.40 9.94 -10.80
CA LEU A 50 9.66 9.65 -12.20
C LEU A 50 9.66 10.93 -13.06
N ARG A 51 8.78 11.88 -12.76
CA ARG A 51 8.76 13.19 -13.43
C ARG A 51 10.04 13.97 -13.14
N GLU A 52 10.54 13.99 -11.91
CA GLU A 52 11.81 14.63 -11.56
C GLU A 52 13.01 13.99 -12.25
N ALA A 53 12.96 12.68 -12.47
CA ALA A 53 13.94 11.93 -13.27
C ALA A 53 13.80 12.13 -14.80
N GLY A 54 12.88 12.97 -15.26
CA GLY A 54 12.61 13.18 -16.69
C GLY A 54 12.07 11.94 -17.39
N TYR A 55 11.29 11.12 -16.68
CA TYR A 55 10.71 9.85 -17.14
C TYR A 55 11.73 8.80 -17.59
N ARG A 56 12.97 8.92 -17.12
CA ARG A 56 14.01 7.92 -17.35
C ARG A 56 13.94 6.81 -16.31
N ASN A 57 14.52 5.66 -16.64
CA ASN A 57 14.71 4.61 -15.65
C ASN A 57 15.53 5.16 -14.46
N PRO A 58 15.04 5.01 -13.22
CA PRO A 58 15.75 5.50 -12.06
C PRO A 58 17.09 4.77 -11.91
N VAL A 59 18.15 5.54 -11.68
CA VAL A 59 19.49 5.03 -11.34
C VAL A 59 19.75 5.27 -9.85
N ALA A 60 20.76 4.60 -9.30
CA ALA A 60 21.16 4.80 -7.91
C ALA A 60 21.40 6.30 -7.62
N GLY A 61 20.79 6.80 -6.54
CA GLY A 61 20.86 8.21 -6.14
C GLY A 61 19.70 9.10 -6.64
N TYR A 62 18.80 8.59 -7.48
CA TYR A 62 17.57 9.30 -7.83
C TYR A 62 16.57 9.22 -6.68
N LEU A 63 15.78 10.29 -6.50
CA LEU A 63 14.66 10.28 -5.56
C LEU A 63 13.60 9.28 -6.05
N CYS A 64 13.11 8.44 -5.15
CA CYS A 64 11.94 7.61 -5.38
C CYS A 64 10.73 8.15 -4.59
N GLY A 65 9.56 7.55 -4.82
CA GLY A 65 8.33 7.92 -4.13
C GLY A 65 8.47 7.87 -2.61
N PHE A 66 9.31 6.96 -2.08
CA PHE A 66 9.61 6.91 -0.64
C PHE A 66 10.34 8.17 -0.16
N ASN A 67 11.38 8.61 -0.88
CA ASN A 67 12.12 9.82 -0.54
C ASN A 67 11.20 11.02 -0.45
N LEU A 68 10.30 11.16 -1.44
CA LEU A 68 9.35 12.26 -1.52
C LEU A 68 8.26 12.18 -0.45
N ALA A 69 7.74 10.99 -0.15
CA ALA A 69 6.68 10.81 0.83
C ALA A 69 7.14 11.09 2.28
N PHE A 70 8.40 10.82 2.60
CA PHE A 70 8.91 10.89 3.98
C PHE A 70 10.02 11.92 4.18
N GLY A 71 10.32 12.75 3.16
CA GLY A 71 11.35 13.79 3.25
C GLY A 71 12.76 13.24 3.48
N TYR A 72 13.05 12.06 2.93
CA TYR A 72 14.35 11.40 3.08
C TYR A 72 15.27 11.76 1.91
N SER A 73 16.36 12.49 2.20
CA SER A 73 17.30 13.02 1.20
C SER A 73 18.71 12.41 1.34
N GLY A 74 18.83 11.09 1.49
CA GLY A 74 20.12 10.40 1.61
C GLY A 74 20.03 8.89 1.32
N THR A 75 21.17 8.27 1.00
CA THR A 75 21.32 6.81 0.78
C THR A 75 21.31 6.03 2.09
#